data_AF-A0A9E4YCP3-F1
#
_entry.id   AF-A0A9E4YCP3-F1
#
_cell.length_a   1.000
_cell.length_b   1.000
_cell.length_c   1.000
_cell.angle_alpha   90.00
_cell.angle_beta   90.00
_cell.angle_gamma   90.00
#
_symmetry.space_group_name_H-M   'P 1'
#
loop_
_entity.id
_entity.type
_entity.pdbx_description
1 polymer ?
#
loop_
_entity_poly.entity_id
_entity_poly.type
_entity_poly.pdbx_seq_one_letter_code
_entity_poly.pdbx_strand_id
1 'polypeptide(L)'
;MTRAQAGERPSSPGASAGARDDEIVSARLVAWLDAVLAGRAPNAGRFCGNCYHPRQAEDGDCPHCGSSVAKAGTVDSVPLVIIEAHRRRRGREGLVVRSIAWIGLTIGVVLALVPLAFAGVTWWTLTAFFGLLIFFYIFSANVANSLGDAWGYRWGLA
;
A
#
# COMPACT_ATOMS: atom_id res chain seq x y z
N MET A 1 -57.67 -30.10 3.71
CA MET A 1 -57.46 -28.66 3.97
C MET A 1 -56.23 -28.58 4.88
N THR A 2 -55.05 -28.02 4.58
CA THR A 2 -54.56 -27.11 3.53
C THR A 2 -53.01 -27.11 3.61
N ARG A 3 -52.33 -27.03 2.45
CA ARG A 3 -50.93 -26.60 2.10
C ARG A 3 -49.94 -26.25 3.24
N ALA A 4 -48.69 -26.76 3.27
CA ALA A 4 -47.53 -26.65 2.34
C ALA A 4 -46.53 -25.52 2.71
N GLN A 5 -45.25 -25.78 2.36
CA GLN A 5 -44.06 -24.90 2.27
C GLN A 5 -43.13 -24.95 3.50
N ALA A 6 -42.00 -25.69 3.49
CA ALA A 6 -40.84 -25.63 2.59
C ALA A 6 -40.28 -24.21 2.48
N GLY A 7 -39.45 -23.84 3.47
CA GLY A 7 -38.65 -22.62 3.45
C GLY A 7 -37.28 -22.92 2.83
N GLU A 8 -37.17 -22.66 1.53
CA GLU A 8 -35.92 -22.54 0.78
C GLU A 8 -34.94 -21.60 1.52
N ARG A 9 -33.72 -22.07 1.81
CA ARG A 9 -32.61 -21.14 2.06
C ARG A 9 -32.23 -20.52 0.73
N PRO A 10 -32.13 -19.19 0.59
CA PRO A 10 -31.53 -18.60 -0.60
C PRO A 10 -30.05 -19.00 -0.65
N SER A 11 -29.77 -19.95 -1.53
CA SER A 11 -28.47 -20.21 -2.12
C SER A 11 -27.95 -18.89 -2.70
N SER A 12 -27.01 -18.23 -2.02
CA SER A 12 -26.32 -17.08 -2.61
C SER A 12 -25.51 -17.57 -3.81
N PRO A 13 -25.83 -17.14 -5.04
CA PRO A 13 -25.07 -17.51 -6.21
C PRO A 13 -23.75 -16.72 -6.21
N GLY A 14 -22.64 -17.45 -6.27
CA GLY A 14 -21.40 -17.03 -6.93
C GLY A 14 -20.85 -15.64 -6.59
N ALA A 15 -20.13 -15.51 -5.47
CA ALA A 15 -19.12 -14.46 -5.29
C ALA A 15 -17.75 -14.94 -5.81
N SER A 16 -17.73 -15.49 -7.03
CA SER A 16 -16.51 -15.89 -7.73
C SER A 16 -16.63 -15.52 -9.20
N ALA A 17 -16.49 -14.23 -9.52
CA ALA A 17 -16.06 -13.72 -10.83
C ALA A 17 -16.04 -12.20 -10.79
N GLY A 18 -14.85 -11.59 -10.88
CA GLY A 18 -14.76 -10.17 -11.23
C GLY A 18 -13.69 -9.32 -10.53
N ALA A 19 -12.74 -9.91 -9.80
CA ALA A 19 -11.47 -9.23 -9.51
C ALA A 19 -10.46 -9.57 -10.61
N ARG A 20 -10.73 -9.11 -11.82
CA ARG A 20 -9.74 -9.00 -12.88
C ARG A 20 -9.88 -7.56 -13.36
N ASP A 21 -8.94 -6.72 -12.95
CA ASP A 21 -8.09 -5.97 -13.88
C ASP A 21 -7.05 -5.15 -13.06
N ASP A 22 -5.78 -5.28 -13.48
CA ASP A 22 -4.65 -4.36 -13.31
C ASP A 22 -3.63 -4.45 -12.15
N GLU A 23 -3.68 -5.42 -11.22
CA GLU A 23 -2.48 -5.71 -10.41
C GLU A 23 -1.62 -6.79 -11.07
N ILE A 24 -0.66 -6.37 -11.89
CA ILE A 24 0.33 -7.23 -12.59
C ILE A 24 1.04 -8.19 -11.61
N VAL A 25 1.13 -7.81 -10.33
CA VAL A 25 1.83 -8.53 -9.26
C VAL A 25 0.86 -8.82 -8.12
N SER A 26 0.69 -10.10 -7.75
CA SER A 26 -0.20 -10.46 -6.65
C SER A 26 0.22 -9.85 -5.31
N ALA A 27 -0.74 -9.37 -4.50
CA ALA A 27 -0.50 -8.89 -3.13
C ALA A 27 0.26 -9.90 -2.25
N ARG A 28 0.01 -11.20 -2.45
CA ARG A 28 0.72 -12.28 -1.73
C ARG A 28 2.20 -12.36 -2.11
N LEU A 29 2.54 -12.14 -3.37
CA LEU A 29 3.93 -12.06 -3.83
C LEU A 29 4.61 -10.80 -3.25
N VAL A 30 3.93 -9.66 -3.24
CA VAL A 30 4.44 -8.42 -2.62
C VAL A 30 4.79 -8.63 -1.15
N ALA A 31 3.88 -9.21 -0.37
CA ALA A 31 4.11 -9.50 1.04
C ALA A 31 5.30 -10.45 1.26
N TRP A 32 5.47 -11.43 0.38
CA TRP A 32 6.59 -12.36 0.44
C TRP A 32 7.93 -11.69 0.09
N LEU A 33 7.97 -10.88 -0.98
CA LEU A 33 9.15 -10.09 -1.35
C LEU A 33 9.56 -9.13 -0.23
N ASP A 34 8.59 -8.54 0.45
CA ASP A 34 8.82 -7.70 1.62
C ASP A 34 9.44 -8.48 2.80
N ALA A 35 9.02 -9.73 3.02
CA ALA A 35 9.62 -10.59 4.03
C ALA A 35 11.07 -10.97 3.68
N VAL A 36 11.35 -11.24 2.39
CA VAL A 36 12.71 -11.53 1.90
C VAL A 36 13.62 -10.33 2.04
N LEU A 37 13.18 -9.15 1.60
CA LEU A 37 13.95 -7.90 1.72
C LEU A 37 14.19 -7.50 3.19
N ALA A 38 13.29 -7.87 4.09
CA ALA A 38 13.44 -7.66 5.53
C ALA A 38 14.31 -8.72 6.23
N GLY A 39 14.83 -9.73 5.51
CA GLY A 39 15.58 -10.84 6.08
C GLY A 39 14.75 -11.80 6.94
N ARG A 40 13.41 -11.73 6.85
CA ARG A 40 12.48 -12.57 7.63
C ARG A 40 12.11 -13.88 6.94
N ALA A 41 12.41 -14.00 5.64
CA ALA A 41 12.19 -15.21 4.86
C ALA A 41 13.34 -15.43 3.87
N PRO A 42 13.76 -16.69 3.61
CA PRO A 42 14.70 -16.98 2.54
C PRO A 42 14.02 -16.82 1.17
N ASN A 43 14.81 -16.49 0.12
CA ASN A 43 14.36 -16.53 -1.29
C ASN A 43 14.27 -17.99 -1.78
N ALA A 44 13.46 -18.80 -1.11
CA ALA A 44 13.22 -20.19 -1.42
C ALA A 44 11.75 -20.53 -1.14
N GLY A 45 11.14 -21.30 -2.03
CA GLY A 45 9.73 -21.66 -1.92
C GLY A 45 9.23 -22.35 -3.18
N ARG A 46 7.93 -22.33 -3.42
CA ARG A 46 7.33 -22.78 -4.68
C ARG A 46 6.52 -21.66 -5.27
N PHE A 47 6.86 -21.26 -6.49
CA PHE A 47 6.23 -20.16 -7.18
C PHE A 47 5.73 -20.60 -8.56
N CYS A 48 4.69 -19.95 -9.06
CA CYS A 48 4.26 -20.11 -10.44
C CYS A 48 5.38 -19.65 -11.41
N GLY A 49 5.73 -20.47 -12.41
CA GLY A 49 6.77 -20.10 -13.37
C GLY A 49 6.41 -18.93 -14.31
N ASN A 50 5.14 -18.51 -14.36
CA ASN A 50 4.69 -17.39 -15.19
C ASN A 50 4.60 -16.06 -14.42
N CYS A 51 3.90 -16.04 -13.28
CA CYS A 51 3.64 -14.81 -12.51
C CYS A 51 4.36 -14.76 -11.15
N TYR A 52 5.16 -15.77 -10.81
CA TYR A 52 5.86 -15.89 -9.53
C TYR A 52 4.96 -15.89 -8.29
N HIS A 53 3.64 -16.06 -8.44
CA HIS A 53 2.74 -16.16 -7.30
C HIS A 53 3.12 -17.36 -6.40
N PRO A 54 3.23 -17.19 -5.07
CA PRO A 54 3.53 -18.28 -4.15
C PRO A 54 2.41 -19.35 -4.19
N ARG A 55 2.77 -20.63 -4.33
CA ARG A 55 1.82 -21.76 -4.41
C ARG A 55 2.05 -22.76 -3.27
N GLN A 56 0.98 -23.47 -2.91
CA GLN A 56 1.04 -24.56 -1.93
C GLN A 56 0.80 -25.96 -2.53
N ALA A 57 0.00 -26.07 -3.60
CA ALA A 57 -0.25 -27.32 -4.30
C ALA A 57 0.60 -27.43 -5.58
N GLU A 58 1.00 -28.65 -5.94
CA GLU A 58 1.73 -28.91 -7.19
C GLU A 58 0.77 -28.88 -8.39
N ASP A 59 -0.43 -29.44 -8.24
CA ASP A 59 -1.39 -29.58 -9.33
C ASP A 59 -2.40 -28.41 -9.40
N GLY A 60 -2.90 -28.17 -10.61
CA GLY A 60 -3.95 -27.17 -10.89
C GLY A 60 -3.45 -25.81 -11.39
N ASP A 61 -4.39 -24.98 -11.81
CA ASP A 61 -4.09 -23.67 -12.38
C ASP A 61 -3.62 -22.68 -11.30
N CYS A 62 -2.77 -21.74 -11.70
CA CYS A 62 -2.38 -20.66 -10.81
C CYS A 62 -3.61 -19.80 -10.45
N PRO A 63 -3.92 -19.58 -9.16
CA PRO A 63 -5.09 -18.79 -8.76
C PRO A 63 -4.98 -17.30 -9.14
N HIS A 64 -3.78 -16.83 -9.50
CA HIS A 64 -3.54 -15.43 -9.87
C HIS A 64 -3.60 -15.21 -11.38
N CYS A 65 -2.74 -15.88 -12.15
CA CYS A 65 -2.66 -15.67 -13.60
C CYS A 65 -3.39 -16.74 -14.44
N GLY A 66 -4.02 -17.72 -13.80
CA GLY A 66 -4.76 -18.79 -14.48
C GLY A 66 -3.90 -19.75 -15.32
N SER A 67 -2.57 -19.64 -15.28
CA SER A 67 -1.70 -20.53 -16.06
C SER A 67 -1.63 -21.90 -15.41
N SER A 68 -1.81 -22.95 -16.22
CA SER A 68 -1.61 -24.33 -15.77
C SER A 68 -0.14 -24.64 -15.51
N VAL A 69 0.11 -25.55 -14.55
CA VAL A 69 1.47 -26.02 -14.24
C VAL A 69 2.11 -26.71 -15.45
N ALA A 70 1.31 -27.42 -16.25
CA ALA A 70 1.80 -28.07 -17.47
C ALA A 70 2.38 -27.07 -18.49
N LYS A 71 1.94 -25.81 -18.48
CA LYS A 71 2.39 -24.78 -19.43
C LYS A 71 3.60 -23.97 -18.94
N ALA A 72 3.63 -23.62 -17.66
CA ALA A 72 4.62 -22.70 -17.11
C ALA A 72 5.52 -23.30 -16.03
N GLY A 73 5.19 -24.49 -15.52
CA GLY A 73 5.91 -25.15 -14.43
C GLY A 73 5.86 -24.38 -13.11
N THR A 74 6.73 -24.80 -12.20
CA THR A 74 7.02 -24.13 -10.93
C THR A 74 8.48 -23.75 -10.86
N VAL A 75 8.78 -22.65 -10.17
CA VAL A 75 10.14 -22.22 -9.87
C VAL A 75 10.37 -22.18 -8.37
N ASP A 76 11.57 -22.54 -7.93
CA ASP A 76 11.89 -22.68 -6.50
C ASP A 76 12.37 -21.38 -5.84
N SER A 77 12.66 -20.37 -6.65
CA SER A 77 13.08 -19.04 -6.19
C SER A 77 12.58 -17.96 -7.15
N VAL A 78 12.38 -16.77 -6.61
CA VAL A 78 12.06 -15.60 -7.43
C VAL A 78 13.35 -15.03 -8.01
N PRO A 79 13.42 -14.74 -9.32
CA PRO A 79 14.62 -14.18 -9.94
C PRO A 79 15.05 -12.87 -9.29
N LEU A 80 16.37 -12.69 -9.16
CA LEU A 80 16.96 -11.51 -8.51
C LEU A 80 16.48 -10.20 -9.14
N VAL A 81 16.28 -10.20 -10.47
CA VAL A 81 15.78 -9.04 -11.25
C VAL A 81 14.43 -8.54 -10.73
N ILE A 82 13.53 -9.46 -10.35
CA ILE A 82 12.19 -9.09 -9.82
C ILE A 82 12.32 -8.52 -8.41
N ILE A 83 13.18 -9.10 -7.57
CA ILE A 83 13.45 -8.62 -6.21
C ILE A 83 14.05 -7.21 -6.25
N GLU A 84 14.99 -6.96 -7.16
CA GLU A 84 15.61 -5.66 -7.36
C GLU A 84 14.63 -4.62 -7.89
N ALA A 85 13.77 -5.00 -8.85
CA ALA A 85 12.72 -4.14 -9.35
C ALA A 85 11.75 -3.72 -8.22
N HIS A 86 11.35 -4.67 -7.37
CA HIS A 86 10.51 -4.41 -6.20
C HIS A 86 11.20 -3.47 -5.18
N ARG A 87 12.49 -3.71 -4.89
CA ARG A 87 13.30 -2.85 -4.00
C ARG A 87 13.35 -1.41 -4.50
N ARG A 88 13.53 -1.19 -5.81
CA ARG A 88 13.55 0.15 -6.42
C ARG A 88 12.20 0.84 -6.31
N ARG A 89 11.09 0.11 -6.54
CA ARG A 89 9.73 0.66 -6.40
C ARG A 89 9.47 1.14 -4.97
N ARG A 90 9.77 0.31 -3.97
CA ARG A 90 9.62 0.64 -2.54
C ARG A 90 10.46 1.84 -2.11
N GLY A 91 11.68 1.96 -2.66
CA GLY A 91 12.57 3.09 -2.38
C GLY A 91 12.00 4.44 -2.85
N ARG A 92 11.28 4.46 -3.97
CA ARG A 92 10.67 5.69 -4.51
C ARG A 92 9.47 6.13 -3.68
N GLU A 93 8.62 5.21 -3.27
CA GLU A 93 7.46 5.51 -2.41
C GLU A 93 7.92 6.03 -1.04
N GLY A 94 8.93 5.39 -0.44
CA GLY A 94 9.51 5.85 0.82
C GLY A 94 10.15 7.24 0.73
N LEU A 95 10.82 7.56 -0.38
CA LEU A 95 11.41 8.88 -0.60
C LEU A 95 10.35 9.97 -0.77
N VAL A 96 9.25 9.70 -1.47
CA VAL A 96 8.17 10.67 -1.69
C VAL A 96 7.42 10.96 -0.38
N VAL A 97 7.07 9.93 0.39
CA VAL A 97 6.40 10.12 1.69
C VAL A 97 7.30 10.91 2.63
N ARG A 98 8.58 10.55 2.68
CA ARG A 98 9.55 11.21 3.56
C ARG A 98 9.85 12.64 3.11
N SER A 99 9.95 12.92 1.82
CA SER A 99 10.20 14.29 1.32
C SER A 99 9.02 15.22 1.60
N ILE A 100 7.78 14.75 1.42
CA ILE A 100 6.57 15.53 1.75
C ILE A 100 6.53 15.87 3.25
N ALA A 101 6.82 14.89 4.12
CA ALA A 101 6.89 15.12 5.56
C ALA A 101 7.96 16.17 5.94
N TRP A 102 9.15 16.09 5.33
CA TRP A 102 10.22 17.06 5.54
C TRP A 102 9.89 18.46 5.03
N ILE A 103 9.19 18.58 3.89
CA ILE A 103 8.74 19.87 3.36
C ILE A 103 7.76 20.52 4.32
N GLY A 104 6.74 19.78 4.78
CA GLY A 104 5.77 20.28 5.76
C GLY A 104 6.45 20.74 7.05
N LEU A 105 7.32 19.90 7.62
CA LEU A 105 8.09 20.26 8.82
C LEU A 105 8.92 21.53 8.62
N THR A 106 9.62 21.64 7.48
CA THR A 106 10.46 22.80 7.18
C THR A 106 9.63 24.07 7.09
N ILE A 107 8.50 24.03 6.37
CA ILE A 107 7.60 25.19 6.23
C ILE A 107 7.05 25.61 7.59
N GLY A 108 6.58 24.65 8.41
CA GLY A 108 6.04 24.93 9.74
C GLY A 108 7.06 25.60 10.66
N VAL A 109 8.30 25.10 10.69
CA VAL A 109 9.39 25.68 11.48
C VAL A 109 9.74 27.08 11.01
N VAL A 110 9.90 27.29 9.69
CA VAL A 110 10.22 28.61 9.13
C VAL A 110 9.14 29.62 9.48
N LEU A 111 7.87 29.29 9.25
CA LEU A 111 6.77 30.21 9.55
C LEU A 111 6.66 30.51 11.06
N ALA A 112 6.92 29.53 11.93
CA ALA A 112 6.93 29.76 13.36
C ALA A 112 8.05 30.72 13.78
N LEU A 113 9.23 30.65 13.15
CA LEU A 113 10.36 31.51 13.46
C LEU A 113 10.24 32.94 12.92
N VAL A 114 9.46 33.17 11.86
CA VAL A 114 9.28 34.50 11.24
C VAL A 114 8.87 35.59 12.26
N PRO A 115 7.84 35.42 13.10
CA PRO A 115 7.48 36.39 14.13
C PRO A 115 8.63 36.71 15.09
N LEU A 116 9.43 35.72 15.50
CA LEU A 116 10.56 35.93 16.39
C LEU A 116 11.67 36.75 15.70
N ALA A 117 11.90 36.52 14.41
CA ALA A 117 12.95 37.19 13.66
C ALA A 117 12.65 38.67 13.37
N PHE A 118 11.38 39.02 13.17
CA PHE A 118 10.98 40.36 12.72
C PHE A 118 10.26 41.23 13.76
N ALA A 119 9.59 40.64 14.76
CA ALA A 119 8.79 41.39 15.74
C ALA A 119 9.37 41.40 17.16
N GLY A 120 10.54 40.77 17.37
CA GLY A 120 11.19 40.68 18.68
C GLY A 120 10.48 39.72 19.65
N VAL A 121 11.09 39.50 20.80
CA VAL A 121 10.55 38.58 21.82
C VAL A 121 9.63 39.36 22.77
N THR A 122 8.34 39.16 22.57
CA THR A 122 7.25 39.69 23.40
C THR A 122 6.32 38.54 23.77
N TRP A 123 5.43 38.75 24.73
CA TRP A 123 4.46 37.72 25.11
C TRP A 123 3.56 37.31 23.93
N TRP A 124 3.19 38.27 23.08
CA TRP A 124 2.41 38.00 21.88
C TRP A 124 3.15 37.18 20.82
N THR A 125 4.45 37.39 20.62
CA THR A 125 5.23 36.59 19.67
C THR A 125 5.45 35.16 20.16
N LEU A 126 5.57 34.94 21.47
CA LEU A 126 5.62 33.58 22.04
C LEU A 126 4.29 32.84 21.86
N THR A 127 3.16 33.49 22.15
CA THR A 127 1.83 32.88 21.94
C THR A 127 1.58 32.61 20.46
N ALA A 128 2.00 33.52 19.57
CA ALA A 128 1.91 33.34 18.12
C ALA A 128 2.77 32.17 17.64
N PHE A 129 4.00 32.01 18.15
CA PHE A 129 4.87 30.88 17.82
C PHE A 129 4.23 29.53 18.14
N PHE A 130 3.81 29.33 19.40
CA PHE A 130 3.19 28.06 19.80
C PHE A 130 1.82 27.86 19.14
N GLY A 131 1.03 28.93 19.01
CA GLY A 131 -0.24 28.90 18.30
C GLY A 131 -0.08 28.47 16.84
N LEU A 132 0.94 28.98 16.15
CA LEU A 132 1.24 28.62 14.78
C LEU A 132 1.71 27.17 14.67
N LEU A 133 2.53 26.67 15.59
CA LEU A 133 2.94 25.26 15.62
C LEU A 133 1.75 24.32 15.80
N ILE A 134 0.86 24.63 16.76
CA ILE A 134 -0.36 23.83 17.01
C ILE A 134 -1.27 23.88 15.79
N PHE A 135 -1.54 25.08 15.26
CA PHE A 135 -2.36 25.25 14.07
C PHE A 135 -1.78 24.48 12.89
N PHE A 136 -0.48 24.63 12.62
CA PHE A 136 0.18 23.97 11.50
C PHE A 136 0.17 22.45 11.64
N TYR A 137 0.35 21.92 12.86
CA TYR A 137 0.22 20.49 13.13
C TYR A 137 -1.19 19.99 12.79
N ILE A 138 -2.23 20.63 13.34
CA ILE A 138 -3.63 20.24 13.11
C ILE A 138 -3.97 20.37 11.62
N PHE A 139 -3.64 21.50 11.01
CA PHE A 139 -3.89 21.77 9.60
C PHE A 139 -3.21 20.72 8.72
N SER A 140 -1.92 20.46 8.94
CA SER A 140 -1.17 19.48 8.16
C SER A 140 -1.71 18.06 8.32
N ALA A 141 -2.12 17.66 9.53
CA ALA A 141 -2.73 16.35 9.76
C ALA A 141 -4.05 16.19 8.99
N ASN A 142 -4.90 17.21 8.99
CA ASN A 142 -6.16 17.19 8.25
C ASN A 142 -5.94 17.19 6.73
N VAL A 143 -5.03 18.05 6.25
CA VAL A 143 -4.66 18.13 4.83
C VAL A 143 -4.05 16.82 4.35
N ALA A 144 -3.16 16.20 5.13
CA ALA A 144 -2.55 14.91 4.80
C ALA A 144 -3.60 13.79 4.74
N ASN A 145 -4.58 13.78 5.65
CA ASN A 145 -5.65 12.79 5.60
C ASN A 145 -6.53 12.98 4.34
N SER A 146 -7.01 14.21 4.10
CA SER A 146 -7.90 14.48 2.96
C SER A 146 -7.23 14.33 1.60
N LEU A 147 -6.03 14.88 1.40
CA LEU A 147 -5.29 14.72 0.14
C LEU A 147 -4.73 13.31 -0.01
N GLY A 148 -4.32 12.67 1.09
CA GLY A 148 -3.83 11.30 1.09
C GLY A 148 -4.90 10.33 0.59
N ASP A 149 -6.12 10.45 1.12
CA ASP A 149 -7.26 9.63 0.71
C ASP A 149 -7.60 9.88 -0.78
N ALA A 150 -7.74 11.14 -1.19
CA ALA A 150 -8.11 11.49 -2.56
C ALA A 150 -7.05 11.06 -3.60
N TRP A 151 -5.76 11.24 -3.29
CA TRP A 151 -4.67 10.83 -4.18
C TRP A 151 -4.53 9.30 -4.19
N GLY A 152 -4.70 8.65 -3.05
CA GLY A 152 -4.67 7.19 -2.91
C GLY A 152 -5.75 6.51 -3.75
N TYR A 153 -6.99 6.98 -3.68
CA TYR A 153 -8.07 6.43 -4.52
C TYR A 153 -7.82 6.62 -6.02
N ARG A 154 -7.25 7.77 -6.42
CA ARG A 154 -6.99 8.06 -7.83
C ARG A 154 -5.83 7.24 -8.41
N TRP A 155 -4.82 6.91 -7.61
CA TRP A 155 -3.73 6.03 -8.03
C TRP A 155 -4.05 4.53 -7.90
N GLY A 156 -5.02 4.15 -7.07
CA GLY A 156 -5.49 2.76 -7.00
C GLY A 156 -6.45 2.37 -8.14
N LEU A 157 -6.98 3.35 -8.88
CA LEU A 157 -7.95 3.15 -9.97
C LEU A 157 -7.36 3.44 -11.37
N ALA A 158 -6.07 3.77 -11.48
CA ALA A 158 -5.39 4.16 -12.71
C ALA A 158 -4.10 3.37 -12.90
#